data_AF-A0A4Y9T616-F1
#
_entry.id   AF-A0A4Y9T616-F1
#
_cell.length_a   1.000
_cell.length_b   1.000
_cell.length_c   1.000
_cell.angle_alpha   90.00
_cell.angle_beta   90.00
_cell.angle_gamma   90.00
#
_symmetry.space_group_name_H-M   'P 1'
#
loop_
_entity.id
_entity.type
_entity.pdbx_description
1 polymer ?
#
loop_
_entity_poly.entity_id
_entity_poly.type
_entity_poly.pdbx_seq_one_letter_code
_entity_poly.pdbx_strand_id
1 'polypeptide(L)'
;MKRKHLYAASLLLFSAAAARAEPSPWWFSYTGFYHEVTTDSGPPIPGEFDPQHQITGSFLGEDLNHDNMIDRSEISMLKINGLDYIACPPEPDDRTCRIDWFSYTLDGALDFSAYLATHNEPTSFYTYSTIATGDTQHDFWIVGRAGVWRNDYYRWTPETAFTIIQSPFPEPGQYAMLAAGLLAATTLRTRRQRKRQGSESN
;
A
#
# COMPACT_ATOMS: atom_id res chain seq x y z
N MET A 1 -31.87 11.83 -59.12
CA MET A 1 -31.84 12.24 -57.69
C MET A 1 -31.27 11.11 -56.85
N LYS A 2 -29.96 11.16 -56.52
CA LYS A 2 -29.27 10.17 -55.68
C LYS A 2 -28.45 10.96 -54.65
N ARG A 3 -28.91 11.06 -53.40
CA ARG A 3 -28.16 11.66 -52.27
C ARG A 3 -28.93 11.45 -50.98
N LYS A 4 -28.90 10.26 -50.39
CA LYS A 4 -29.14 10.01 -48.95
C LYS A 4 -28.39 8.72 -48.60
N HIS A 5 -27.93 8.58 -47.35
CA HIS A 5 -27.18 7.43 -46.80
C HIS A 5 -25.63 7.53 -46.86
N LEU A 6 -25.07 8.65 -46.38
CA LEU A 6 -23.65 8.76 -46.04
C LEU A 6 -23.49 9.52 -44.71
N TYR A 7 -24.15 9.08 -43.64
CA TYR A 7 -24.00 9.69 -42.30
C TYR A 7 -24.20 8.70 -41.15
N ALA A 8 -23.61 7.50 -41.20
CA ALA A 8 -23.74 6.54 -40.09
C ALA A 8 -22.46 5.77 -39.75
N ALA A 9 -21.28 6.27 -40.16
CA ALA A 9 -20.01 5.55 -39.95
C ALA A 9 -18.97 6.31 -39.09
N SER A 10 -19.24 7.53 -38.64
CA SER A 10 -18.20 8.40 -38.05
C SER A 10 -18.32 8.67 -36.55
N LEU A 11 -19.17 7.95 -35.82
CA LEU A 11 -19.49 8.25 -34.40
C LEU A 11 -19.11 7.15 -33.40
N LEU A 12 -18.08 6.34 -33.70
CA LEU A 12 -17.59 5.26 -32.81
C LEU A 12 -16.12 5.42 -32.38
N LEU A 13 -15.56 6.63 -32.41
CA LEU A 13 -14.11 6.81 -32.21
C LEU A 13 -13.65 7.53 -30.94
N PHE A 14 -14.50 7.97 -30.02
CA PHE A 14 -14.01 8.66 -28.82
C PHE A 14 -14.85 8.37 -27.57
N SER A 15 -14.64 7.21 -26.97
CA SER A 15 -14.89 7.00 -25.54
C SER A 15 -14.11 5.80 -25.02
N ALA A 16 -12.82 5.70 -25.36
CA ALA A 16 -11.88 5.05 -24.45
C ALA A 16 -11.72 5.99 -23.25
N ALA A 17 -12.72 6.00 -22.38
CA ALA A 17 -12.60 6.64 -21.08
C ALA A 17 -11.35 6.05 -20.44
N ALA A 18 -10.38 6.90 -20.13
CA ALA A 18 -9.17 6.53 -19.42
C ALA A 18 -9.59 5.85 -18.11
N ALA A 19 -9.65 4.51 -18.11
CA ALA A 19 -9.65 3.74 -16.89
C ALA A 19 -8.27 3.99 -16.28
N ARG A 20 -8.18 4.99 -15.39
CA ARG A 20 -7.01 5.09 -14.52
C ARG A 20 -7.05 3.84 -13.66
N ALA A 21 -6.10 2.94 -13.86
CA ALA A 21 -5.83 1.89 -12.89
C ALA A 21 -5.64 2.58 -11.54
N GLU A 22 -6.44 2.21 -10.56
CA GLU A 22 -6.23 2.68 -9.20
C GLU A 22 -4.84 2.18 -8.76
N PRO A 23 -3.97 3.04 -8.21
CA PRO A 23 -2.64 2.63 -7.78
C PRO A 23 -2.76 1.42 -6.85
N SER A 24 -2.07 0.34 -7.18
CA SER A 24 -2.15 -0.90 -6.39
C SER A 24 -1.21 -0.80 -5.19
N PRO A 25 -1.70 -1.00 -3.96
CA PRO A 25 -0.86 -0.92 -2.78
C PRO A 25 0.13 -2.07 -2.72
N TRP A 26 1.32 -1.74 -2.22
CA TRP A 26 2.31 -2.69 -1.77
C TRP A 26 2.01 -3.04 -0.32
N TRP A 27 1.94 -4.33 0.00
CA TRP A 27 1.74 -4.84 1.36
C TRP A 27 3.02 -5.48 1.84
N PHE A 28 3.45 -5.15 3.06
CA PHE A 28 4.67 -5.69 3.63
C PHE A 28 4.45 -6.22 5.05
N SER A 29 5.33 -7.14 5.45
CA SER A 29 5.44 -7.64 6.81
C SER A 29 6.89 -7.96 7.16
N TYR A 30 7.31 -7.54 8.35
CA TYR A 30 8.49 -8.02 9.04
C TYR A 30 8.03 -8.91 10.21
N THR A 31 8.63 -10.10 10.36
CA THR A 31 8.27 -11.07 11.40
C THR A 31 9.52 -11.58 12.11
N GLY A 32 9.48 -11.61 13.44
CA GLY A 32 10.58 -12.11 14.26
C GLY A 32 11.59 -11.03 14.63
N PHE A 33 11.75 -10.75 15.93
CA PHE A 33 12.61 -9.67 16.43
C PHE A 33 13.26 -10.03 17.75
N TYR A 34 14.41 -9.44 18.06
CA TYR A 34 14.97 -9.52 19.41
C TYR A 34 14.28 -8.49 20.31
N HIS A 35 13.54 -8.96 21.32
CA HIS A 35 12.74 -8.14 22.23
C HIS A 35 13.49 -7.87 23.52
N GLU A 36 13.59 -6.59 23.90
CA GLU A 36 14.16 -6.15 25.18
C GLU A 36 13.17 -5.23 25.88
N VAL A 37 13.00 -5.39 27.20
CA VAL A 37 12.10 -4.55 28.01
C VAL A 37 12.85 -3.90 29.16
N THR A 38 12.65 -2.60 29.32
CA THR A 38 13.13 -1.84 30.47
C THR A 38 11.98 -1.12 31.15
N THR A 39 11.89 -1.17 32.48
CA THR A 39 10.85 -0.52 33.27
C THR A 39 11.43 0.29 34.43
N ASP A 40 10.58 1.09 35.06
CA ASP A 40 10.90 1.99 36.18
C ASP A 40 11.38 1.30 37.46
N SER A 41 10.98 0.06 37.70
CA SER A 41 10.98 -0.56 39.04
C SER A 41 11.70 -1.90 39.12
N GLY A 42 12.39 -2.33 38.06
CA GLY A 42 13.05 -3.64 38.01
C GLY A 42 14.40 -3.65 37.30
N PRO A 43 15.21 -4.70 37.53
CA PRO A 43 16.36 -4.97 36.67
C PRO A 43 15.90 -5.18 35.21
N PRO A 44 16.73 -4.87 34.21
CA PRO A 44 16.40 -5.13 32.81
C PRO A 44 15.96 -6.58 32.62
N ILE A 45 14.86 -6.79 31.90
CA ILE A 45 14.43 -8.14 31.54
C ILE A 45 15.39 -8.61 30.44
N PRO A 46 16.04 -9.78 30.58
CA PRO A 46 16.92 -10.31 29.54
C PRO A 46 16.15 -10.40 28.22
N GLY A 47 16.76 -9.92 27.14
CA GLY A 47 16.09 -9.96 25.85
C GLY A 47 16.04 -11.36 25.27
N GLU A 48 14.98 -11.64 24.54
CA GLU A 48 14.77 -12.90 23.83
C GLU A 48 14.31 -12.68 22.40
N PHE A 49 14.57 -13.64 21.52
CA PHE A 49 14.02 -13.59 20.17
C PHE A 49 12.54 -13.96 20.22
N ASP A 50 11.69 -13.01 19.86
CA ASP A 50 10.24 -13.20 19.71
C ASP A 50 9.93 -13.48 18.23
N PRO A 51 9.65 -14.74 17.83
CA PRO A 51 9.32 -15.11 16.46
C PRO A 51 7.90 -14.68 16.04
N GLN A 52 7.06 -14.21 16.97
CA GLN A 52 5.65 -13.89 16.73
C GLN A 52 5.41 -12.40 16.55
N HIS A 53 6.32 -11.53 17.02
CA HIS A 53 6.20 -10.09 16.81
C HIS A 53 6.23 -9.76 15.32
N GLN A 54 5.31 -8.89 14.90
CA GLN A 54 5.13 -8.49 13.51
C GLN A 54 4.97 -6.99 13.37
N ILE A 55 5.63 -6.45 12.34
CA ILE A 55 5.39 -5.10 11.84
C ILE A 55 4.79 -5.26 10.46
N THR A 56 3.53 -4.89 10.31
CA THR A 56 2.79 -5.02 9.05
C THR A 56 2.42 -3.66 8.51
N GLY A 57 2.30 -3.55 7.19
CA GLY A 57 1.94 -2.27 6.60
C GLY A 57 1.62 -2.35 5.12
N SER A 58 1.29 -1.17 4.58
CA SER A 58 1.16 -0.98 3.15
C SER A 58 1.49 0.45 2.73
N PHE A 59 1.89 0.63 1.49
CA PHE A 59 2.06 1.96 0.91
C PHE A 59 1.49 2.05 -0.50
N LEU A 60 1.11 3.26 -0.89
CA LEU A 60 0.73 3.61 -2.25
C LEU A 60 1.75 4.60 -2.79
N GLY A 61 2.43 4.26 -3.87
CA GLY A 61 3.38 5.13 -4.54
C GLY A 61 3.67 4.67 -5.96
N GLU A 62 4.21 5.57 -6.77
CA GLU A 62 4.59 5.35 -8.16
C GLU A 62 5.98 5.95 -8.37
N ASP A 63 6.86 5.24 -9.07
CA ASP A 63 8.16 5.76 -9.50
C ASP A 63 7.90 6.80 -10.62
N LEU A 64 7.86 8.08 -10.22
CA LEU A 64 7.52 9.21 -11.09
C LEU A 64 8.74 9.67 -11.90
N ASN A 65 9.94 9.40 -11.38
CA ASN A 65 11.19 9.88 -11.95
C ASN A 65 11.92 8.80 -12.81
N HIS A 66 11.43 7.55 -12.78
CA HIS A 66 11.93 6.37 -13.47
C HIS A 66 13.33 5.90 -13.06
N ASP A 67 13.69 5.98 -11.78
CA ASP A 67 14.97 5.53 -11.23
C ASP A 67 14.94 4.10 -10.63
N ASN A 68 13.80 3.41 -10.71
CA ASN A 68 13.51 2.11 -10.09
C ASN A 68 13.46 2.13 -8.56
N MET A 69 13.26 3.30 -7.96
CA MET A 69 13.04 3.50 -6.56
C MET A 69 11.76 4.34 -6.37
N ILE A 70 10.98 4.02 -5.34
CA ILE A 70 9.88 4.85 -4.88
C ILE A 70 10.36 5.53 -3.61
N ASP A 71 10.51 6.85 -3.64
CA ASP A 71 10.96 7.62 -2.48
C ASP A 71 9.78 8.20 -1.66
N ARG A 72 10.12 8.87 -0.56
CA ARG A 72 9.13 9.51 0.32
C ARG A 72 8.24 10.53 -0.40
N SER A 73 8.74 11.21 -1.42
CA SER A 73 7.98 12.21 -2.19
C SER A 73 7.02 11.59 -3.20
N GLU A 74 7.21 10.31 -3.50
CA GLU A 74 6.46 9.52 -4.48
C GLU A 74 5.36 8.65 -3.86
N ILE A 75 5.27 8.62 -2.52
CA ILE A 75 4.18 7.95 -1.80
C ILE A 75 3.05 8.90 -1.43
N SER A 76 1.82 8.39 -1.56
CA SER A 76 0.58 9.08 -1.17
C SER A 76 -0.07 8.48 0.07
N MET A 77 0.36 7.28 0.47
CA MET A 77 -0.08 6.59 1.69
C MET A 77 1.06 5.76 2.24
N LEU A 78 1.25 5.79 3.56
CA LEU A 78 2.08 4.81 4.29
C LEU A 78 1.34 4.38 5.54
N LYS A 79 0.87 3.13 5.56
CA LYS A 79 0.23 2.50 6.70
C LYS A 79 1.19 1.55 7.39
N ILE A 80 1.38 1.72 8.70
CA ILE A 80 2.12 0.78 9.54
C ILE A 80 1.24 0.43 10.73
N ASN A 81 1.07 -0.87 10.99
CA ASN A 81 0.20 -1.42 12.03
C ASN A 81 -1.22 -0.81 12.02
N GLY A 82 -1.73 -0.55 10.81
CA GLY A 82 -3.07 0.01 10.57
C GLY A 82 -3.18 1.54 10.59
N LEU A 83 -2.14 2.27 11.03
CA LEU A 83 -2.13 3.73 11.07
C LEU A 83 -1.51 4.32 9.81
N ASP A 84 -2.18 5.31 9.20
CA ASP A 84 -1.65 6.07 8.07
C ASP A 84 -0.79 7.26 8.55
N TYR A 85 0.51 7.19 8.31
CA TYR A 85 1.51 8.18 8.74
C TYR A 85 1.54 9.42 7.84
N ILE A 86 1.01 9.35 6.62
CA ILE A 86 0.88 10.52 5.73
C ILE A 86 -0.38 11.30 6.10
N ALA A 87 -1.51 10.61 6.25
CA ALA A 87 -2.75 11.27 6.63
C ALA A 87 -2.74 11.74 8.09
N CYS A 88 -2.04 10.99 8.98
CA CYS A 88 -1.97 11.22 10.42
C CYS A 88 -3.32 11.65 11.02
N PRO A 89 -4.34 10.77 11.01
CA PRO A 89 -5.69 11.16 11.37
C PRO A 89 -5.74 11.73 12.79
N PRO A 90 -6.48 12.83 13.02
CA PRO A 90 -6.63 13.39 14.35
C PRO A 90 -7.38 12.40 15.24
N GLU A 91 -6.90 12.26 16.47
CA GLU A 91 -7.56 11.50 17.52
C GLU A 91 -7.99 12.44 18.67
N PRO A 92 -8.78 11.98 19.65
CA PRO A 92 -9.14 12.81 20.80
C PRO A 92 -7.92 13.28 21.62
N ASP A 93 -6.77 12.60 21.47
CA ASP A 93 -5.49 12.95 22.06
C ASP A 93 -4.60 13.75 21.09
N ASP A 94 -3.61 14.48 21.63
CA ASP A 94 -2.65 15.22 20.82
C ASP A 94 -1.67 14.24 20.17
N ARG A 95 -1.92 13.92 18.89
CA ARG A 95 -1.17 12.95 18.10
C ARG A 95 -0.23 13.65 17.12
N THR A 96 1.01 13.17 17.10
CA THR A 96 2.03 13.57 16.11
C THR A 96 2.47 12.35 15.32
N CYS A 97 2.42 12.41 13.99
CA CYS A 97 3.03 11.41 13.11
C CYS A 97 4.10 12.07 12.24
N ARG A 98 5.16 11.32 11.95
CA ARG A 98 6.24 11.76 11.07
C ARG A 98 6.81 10.56 10.32
N ILE A 99 7.20 10.80 9.07
CA ILE A 99 8.02 9.88 8.28
C ILE A 99 9.36 10.58 8.12
N ASP A 100 10.42 10.00 8.68
CA ASP A 100 11.76 10.58 8.63
C ASP A 100 12.41 10.30 7.27
N TRP A 101 12.40 9.02 6.84
CA TRP A 101 12.76 8.61 5.48
C TRP A 101 11.86 7.48 4.99
N PHE A 102 11.81 7.31 3.67
CA PHE A 102 11.16 6.20 3.00
C PHE A 102 11.82 6.00 1.64
N SER A 103 12.13 4.75 1.32
CA SER A 103 12.57 4.30 -0.01
C SER A 103 12.15 2.85 -0.22
N TYR A 104 11.73 2.54 -1.43
CA TYR A 104 11.48 1.18 -1.87
C TYR A 104 12.08 0.95 -3.24
N THR A 105 13.07 0.07 -3.34
CA THR A 105 13.58 -0.37 -4.64
C THR A 105 12.67 -1.44 -5.21
N LEU A 106 12.36 -1.35 -6.52
CA LEU A 106 11.43 -2.29 -7.17
C LEU A 106 11.94 -3.75 -7.22
N ASP A 107 13.20 -4.00 -6.82
CA ASP A 107 13.78 -5.33 -6.61
C ASP A 107 13.50 -5.92 -5.21
N GLY A 108 12.87 -5.16 -4.31
CA GLY A 108 12.34 -5.64 -3.05
C GLY A 108 12.97 -5.05 -1.79
N ALA A 109 13.86 -4.06 -1.84
CA ALA A 109 14.41 -3.46 -0.62
C ALA A 109 13.53 -2.30 -0.12
N LEU A 110 12.82 -2.52 0.99
CA LEU A 110 12.04 -1.49 1.67
C LEU A 110 12.82 -0.93 2.86
N ASP A 111 13.07 0.37 2.86
CA ASP A 111 13.72 1.09 3.96
C ASP A 111 12.91 2.33 4.36
N PHE A 112 12.53 2.44 5.63
CA PHE A 112 11.80 3.58 6.14
C PHE A 112 12.09 3.83 7.63
N SER A 113 11.80 5.07 8.04
CA SER A 113 11.59 5.37 9.44
C SER A 113 10.37 6.23 9.67
N ALA A 114 9.66 5.89 10.73
CA ALA A 114 8.43 6.53 11.13
C ALA A 114 8.41 6.77 12.64
N TYR A 115 7.78 7.86 13.04
CA TYR A 115 7.58 8.27 14.41
C TYR A 115 6.10 8.55 14.64
N LEU A 116 5.59 8.01 15.75
CA LEU A 116 4.26 8.28 16.26
C LEU A 116 4.41 8.71 17.72
N ALA A 117 3.74 9.78 18.13
CA ALA A 117 3.55 10.09 19.53
C ALA A 117 2.10 10.48 19.81
N THR A 118 1.65 10.14 21.02
CA THR A 118 0.33 10.52 21.51
C THR A 118 0.48 11.05 22.92
N HIS A 119 -0.17 12.17 23.21
CA HIS A 119 -0.17 12.81 24.52
C HIS A 119 -1.60 13.07 24.98
N ASN A 120 -1.91 12.61 26.19
CA ASN A 120 -3.19 12.80 26.86
C ASN A 120 -3.00 13.64 28.13
N GLU A 121 -3.32 14.93 28.02
CA GLU A 121 -3.17 15.91 29.10
C GLU A 121 -3.91 15.52 30.41
N PRO A 122 -5.20 15.13 30.40
CA PRO A 122 -5.93 14.75 31.62
C PRO A 122 -5.23 13.72 32.50
N THR A 123 -4.59 12.73 31.87
CA THR A 123 -3.93 11.61 32.57
C THR A 123 -2.41 11.78 32.69
N SER A 124 -1.85 12.80 32.03
CA SER A 124 -0.40 12.94 31.83
C SER A 124 0.21 11.65 31.26
N PHE A 125 -0.55 10.98 30.39
CA PHE A 125 -0.14 9.78 29.69
C PHE A 125 0.53 10.19 28.39
N TYR A 126 1.72 9.67 28.15
CA TYR A 126 2.49 9.97 26.95
C TYR A 126 3.03 8.67 26.38
N THR A 127 2.89 8.51 25.07
CA THR A 127 3.46 7.38 24.33
C THR A 127 4.19 7.88 23.10
N TYR A 128 5.23 7.14 22.71
CA TYR A 128 5.73 7.23 21.36
C TYR A 128 6.14 5.85 20.86
N SER A 129 6.14 5.72 19.54
CA SER A 129 6.65 4.59 18.80
C SER A 129 7.56 5.11 17.71
N THR A 130 8.78 4.60 17.65
CA THR A 130 9.70 4.84 16.54
C THR A 130 9.98 3.52 15.86
N ILE A 131 10.01 3.53 14.54
CA ILE A 131 10.33 2.35 13.74
C ILE A 131 11.40 2.79 12.75
N ALA A 132 12.52 2.07 12.70
CA ALA A 132 13.55 2.22 11.69
C ALA A 132 13.91 0.82 11.17
N THR A 133 13.64 0.56 9.89
CA THR A 133 13.90 -0.74 9.28
C THR A 133 15.38 -1.11 9.35
N GLY A 134 15.66 -2.37 9.67
CA GLY A 134 17.03 -2.85 9.82
C GLY A 134 17.72 -2.45 11.13
N ASP A 135 17.07 -1.65 11.98
CA ASP A 135 17.58 -1.25 13.29
C ASP A 135 16.63 -1.71 14.40
N THR A 136 15.65 -0.87 14.74
CA THR A 136 14.84 -1.05 15.95
C THR A 136 13.43 -0.46 15.79
N GLN A 137 12.43 -1.15 16.33
CA GLN A 137 11.16 -0.57 16.75
C GLN A 137 11.26 -0.31 18.24
N HIS A 138 11.01 0.92 18.65
CA HIS A 138 11.06 1.33 20.05
C HIS A 138 9.72 1.95 20.43
N ASP A 139 9.03 1.27 21.33
CA ASP A 139 7.80 1.75 21.94
C ASP A 139 8.08 2.22 23.37
N PHE A 140 7.60 3.40 23.69
CA PHE A 140 7.67 3.98 25.01
C PHE A 140 6.28 4.37 25.47
N TRP A 141 6.01 4.14 26.76
CA TRP A 141 4.89 4.76 27.42
C TRP A 141 5.22 5.15 28.85
N ILE A 142 4.55 6.19 29.32
CA ILE A 142 4.65 6.69 30.69
C ILE A 142 3.29 7.17 31.19
N VAL A 143 3.01 6.88 32.46
CA VAL A 143 1.93 7.53 33.22
C VAL A 143 2.59 8.50 34.20
N GLY A 144 2.70 9.76 33.80
CA GLY A 144 3.55 10.76 34.47
C GLY A 144 3.22 10.95 35.96
N ARG A 145 1.94 10.91 36.34
CA ARG A 145 1.54 11.04 37.76
C ARG A 145 1.98 9.87 38.64
N ALA A 146 2.08 8.67 38.07
CA ALA A 146 2.46 7.48 38.80
C ALA A 146 3.99 7.25 38.77
N GLY A 147 4.72 7.96 37.91
CA GLY A 147 6.15 7.72 37.67
C GLY A 147 6.46 6.41 36.95
N VAL A 148 5.43 5.71 36.48
CA VAL A 148 5.54 4.40 35.83
C VAL A 148 5.84 4.58 34.35
N TRP A 149 6.94 3.99 33.89
CA TRP A 149 7.33 3.99 32.49
C TRP A 149 7.80 2.60 32.05
N ARG A 150 7.72 2.37 30.75
CA ARG A 150 8.22 1.17 30.10
C ARG A 150 8.73 1.50 28.70
N ASN A 151 9.85 0.87 28.36
CA ASN A 151 10.41 0.84 27.03
C ASN A 151 10.39 -0.60 26.52
N ASP A 152 9.88 -0.80 25.32
CA ASP A 152 9.96 -2.04 24.56
C ASP A 152 10.80 -1.78 23.31
N TYR A 153 11.84 -2.56 23.13
CA TYR A 153 12.69 -2.53 21.94
C TYR A 153 12.53 -3.85 21.19
N TYR A 154 12.22 -3.77 19.90
CA TYR A 154 12.20 -4.89 18.97
C TYR A 154 13.26 -4.64 17.90
N ARG A 155 14.39 -5.33 18.03
CA ARG A 155 15.55 -5.14 17.15
C ARG A 155 15.49 -6.11 15.98
N TRP A 156 15.83 -5.60 14.80
CA TRP A 156 16.04 -6.45 13.64
C TRP A 156 17.23 -7.39 13.90
N THR A 157 17.10 -8.61 13.40
CA THR A 157 18.12 -9.65 13.50
C THR A 157 18.27 -10.31 12.13
N PRO A 158 19.34 -11.09 11.89
CA PRO A 158 19.44 -11.93 10.69
C PRO A 158 18.26 -12.91 10.53
N GLU A 159 17.57 -13.27 11.62
CA GLU A 159 16.40 -14.13 11.64
C GLU A 159 15.08 -13.41 11.30
N THR A 160 15.06 -12.08 11.27
CA THR A 160 13.87 -11.29 10.92
C THR A 160 13.48 -11.54 9.47
N ALA A 161 12.31 -12.14 9.26
CA ALA A 161 11.79 -12.43 7.94
C ALA A 161 11.08 -11.21 7.36
N PHE A 162 11.38 -10.87 6.11
CA PHE A 162 10.72 -9.80 5.37
C PHE A 162 9.92 -10.37 4.20
N THR A 163 8.71 -9.84 4.02
CA THR A 163 7.85 -10.15 2.88
C THR A 163 7.22 -8.88 2.35
N ILE A 164 7.14 -8.76 1.03
CA ILE A 164 6.44 -7.68 0.34
C ILE A 164 5.76 -8.22 -0.91
N ILE A 165 4.50 -7.83 -1.11
CA ILE A 165 3.70 -8.22 -2.27
C ILE A 165 2.94 -7.00 -2.78
N GLN A 166 2.93 -6.83 -4.10
CA GLN A 166 1.97 -5.94 -4.75
C GLN A 166 0.74 -6.76 -5.10
N SER A 167 -0.45 -6.32 -4.70
CA SER A 167 -1.67 -7.02 -5.12
C SER A 167 -1.89 -6.81 -6.61
N PRO A 168 -1.87 -7.85 -7.47
CA PRO A 168 -2.21 -7.70 -8.87
C PRO A 168 -3.74 -7.60 -8.96
N PHE A 169 -4.28 -6.39 -8.93
CA PHE A 169 -5.67 -6.21 -9.34
C PHE A 169 -5.73 -6.34 -10.87
N PRO A 170 -6.53 -7.26 -11.44
CA PRO A 170 -6.83 -7.20 -12.86
C PRO A 170 -7.55 -5.88 -13.09
N GLU A 171 -6.96 -5.01 -13.91
CA GLU A 171 -7.56 -3.73 -14.21
C GLU A 171 -9.01 -3.96 -14.69
N PRO A 172 -10.01 -3.20 -14.22
CA PRO A 172 -11.37 -3.28 -14.74
C PRO A 172 -11.42 -3.18 -16.28
N GLY A 173 -10.44 -2.46 -16.86
CA GLY A 173 -10.21 -2.36 -18.29
C GLY A 173 -9.86 -3.68 -18.98
N GLN A 174 -9.16 -4.61 -18.35
CA GLN A 174 -8.80 -5.89 -18.97
C GLN A 174 -10.03 -6.77 -19.23
N TYR A 175 -10.97 -6.83 -18.30
CA TYR A 175 -12.24 -7.53 -18.52
C TYR A 175 -13.13 -6.81 -19.52
N ALA A 176 -13.14 -5.47 -19.51
CA ALA A 176 -13.87 -4.68 -20.50
C ALA A 176 -13.29 -4.88 -21.92
N MET A 177 -11.96 -4.92 -22.07
CA MET A 177 -11.25 -5.18 -23.32
C MET A 177 -11.46 -6.63 -23.80
N LEU A 178 -11.46 -7.60 -22.89
CA LEU A 178 -11.77 -8.99 -23.19
C LEU A 178 -13.23 -9.12 -23.66
N ALA A 179 -14.18 -8.51 -22.95
CA ALA A 179 -15.59 -8.51 -23.31
C ALA A 179 -15.83 -7.79 -24.65
N ALA A 180 -15.18 -6.65 -24.88
CA ALA A 180 -15.23 -5.93 -26.14
C ALA A 180 -14.65 -6.77 -27.30
N GLY A 181 -13.52 -7.45 -27.06
CA GLY A 181 -12.91 -8.38 -28.03
C GLY A 181 -13.85 -9.54 -28.40
N LEU A 182 -14.54 -10.12 -27.43
CA LEU A 182 -15.52 -11.19 -27.64
C LEU A 182 -16.76 -10.70 -28.42
N LEU A 183 -17.26 -9.49 -28.12
CA LEU A 183 -18.37 -8.87 -28.85
C LEU A 183 -17.97 -8.52 -30.30
N ALA A 184 -16.74 -8.04 -30.52
CA ALA A 184 -16.22 -7.80 -31.87
C ALA A 184 -16.06 -9.11 -32.66
N ALA A 185 -15.56 -10.18 -32.05
CA ALA A 185 -15.39 -11.47 -32.70
C ALA A 185 -16.73 -12.12 -33.10
N THR A 186 -17.74 -12.07 -32.23
CA THR A 186 -19.09 -12.64 -32.49
C THR A 186 -19.84 -11.86 -33.58
N THR A 187 -19.74 -10.52 -33.59
CA THR A 187 -20.35 -9.68 -34.64
C THR A 187 -19.66 -9.87 -36.01
N LEU A 188 -18.34 -10.07 -36.04
CA LEU A 188 -17.62 -10.41 -37.28
C LEU A 188 -17.99 -11.81 -37.80
N ARG A 189 -18.16 -12.79 -36.91
CA ARG A 189 -18.54 -14.17 -37.28
C ARG A 189 -19.94 -14.24 -37.88
N THR A 190 -20.92 -13.58 -37.28
CA THR A 190 -22.31 -13.54 -37.79
C THR A 190 -22.42 -12.83 -39.14
N ARG A 191 -21.64 -11.75 -39.36
CA ARG A 191 -21.55 -11.09 -40.66
C ARG A 191 -20.98 -12.00 -41.76
N ARG A 192 -19.97 -12.81 -41.46
CA ARG A 192 -19.39 -13.78 -42.42
C ARG A 192 -20.38 -14.89 -42.79
N GLN A 193 -21.18 -15.37 -41.83
CA GLN A 193 -22.18 -16.40 -42.08
C GLN A 193 -23.34 -15.90 -42.95
N ARG A 194 -23.83 -14.68 -42.73
CA ARG A 194 -24.88 -14.08 -43.59
C ARG A 194 -24.42 -13.85 -45.03
N LYS A 195 -23.14 -13.51 -45.25
CA LYS A 195 -22.58 -13.39 -46.61
C LYS A 195 -22.48 -14.73 -47.36
N ARG A 196 -22.28 -15.86 -46.66
CA ARG A 196 -22.24 -17.18 -47.28
C ARG A 196 -23.62 -17.69 -47.69
N GLN A 197 -24.65 -17.49 -46.86
CA GLN A 197 -26.01 -17.93 -47.18
C GLN A 197 -26.67 -17.14 -48.33
N GLY A 198 -26.26 -15.89 -48.57
CA GLY A 198 -26.72 -15.13 -49.74
C GLY A 198 -26.05 -15.50 -51.07
N SER A 199 -25.09 -16.44 -51.06
CA SER A 199 -24.37 -16.89 -52.27
C SER A 199 -24.86 -18.24 -52.80
N GLU A 200 -25.74 -18.95 -52.07
CA GLU A 200 -26.30 -20.25 -52.49
C GLU A 200 -27.72 -20.13 -53.07
N SER A 201 -28.27 -18.91 -53.15
CA SER A 201 -29.53 -18.60 -53.82
C SER A 201 -29.29 -17.76 -55.06
N ASN A 202 -28.71 -18.37 -56.09
CA ASN A 202 -28.75 -17.91 -57.49
C ASN A 202 -28.53 -19.09 -58.42
#